data_AF-A0A818N423-F1
#
_entry.id   AF-A0A818N423-F1
#
_cell.length_a   1.000
_cell.length_b   1.000
_cell.length_c   1.000
_cell.angle_alpha   90.00
_cell.angle_beta   90.00
_cell.angle_gamma   90.00
#
_symmetry.space_group_name_H-M   'P 1'
#
loop_
_entity.id
_entity.type
_entity.pdbx_description
1 polymer ?
#
loop_
_entity_poly.entity_id
_entity_poly.type
_entity_poly.pdbx_seq_one_letter_code
_entity_poly.pdbx_strand_id
1 'polypeptide(L)'
;MKAAAAILPTVIEHRSNMTKARRKIIPVIPSTVMFEIPELYQQTLSNEQFLTSDLFLKCGQDRILVFASDQQLELLFESDTIFMNGTFDTSPANFKQVYLIHVHKFDHGLPVAFCLLPNKRGKTYTALMEQLQEQANIMGKQVNSKRIVTDYEPGLMPILEQAFPKALHSGCMFHFNQAIHRKITALSLSNDYLHNESIRDQCSQLMILSLIPINEVENQFKRLQIIMSTSLGDLLLYFKRQRIYDVVPIEMWNFHNVDHRTNNTSEAYNLRFAAILSRKHPNIWSFIQLIQCEHVRFEHTSIQLDTGASIPKQSKKQKLSK
;
A
#
# COMPACT_ATOMS: atom_id res chain seq x y z
N MET A 1 -10.53 40.61 -51.53
CA MET A 1 -10.69 39.82 -50.28
C MET A 1 -9.74 38.64 -50.34
N LYS A 2 -8.64 38.64 -49.57
CA LYS A 2 -7.80 37.44 -49.41
C LYS A 2 -8.24 36.75 -48.13
N ALA A 3 -8.86 35.58 -48.28
CA ALA A 3 -9.18 34.71 -47.15
C ALA A 3 -7.86 34.20 -46.55
N ALA A 4 -7.59 34.57 -45.29
CA ALA A 4 -6.51 33.97 -44.53
C ALA A 4 -6.94 32.56 -44.13
N ALA A 5 -6.40 31.54 -44.80
CA ALA A 5 -6.51 30.17 -44.33
C ALA A 5 -5.66 30.04 -43.07
N ALA A 6 -6.30 29.89 -41.91
CA ALA A 6 -5.60 29.62 -40.66
C ALA A 6 -4.92 28.25 -40.76
N ILE A 7 -3.59 28.24 -40.75
CA ILE A 7 -2.79 27.01 -40.70
C ILE A 7 -3.05 26.37 -39.32
N LEU A 8 -3.70 25.21 -39.32
CA LEU A 8 -3.93 24.45 -38.09
C LEU A 8 -2.58 23.95 -37.55
N PRO A 9 -2.28 24.17 -36.26
CA PRO A 9 -1.03 23.75 -35.66
C PRO A 9 -0.88 22.23 -35.70
N THR A 10 0.36 21.77 -35.88
CA THR A 10 0.69 20.34 -35.89
C THR A 10 0.37 19.69 -34.54
N VAL A 11 0.21 18.36 -34.49
CA VAL A 11 -0.08 17.62 -33.24
C VAL A 11 0.94 17.92 -32.13
N ILE A 12 2.22 18.14 -32.50
CA ILE A 12 3.30 18.49 -31.57
C ILE A 12 3.11 19.91 -31.03
N GLU A 13 2.83 20.87 -31.89
CA GLU A 13 2.53 22.26 -31.49
C GLU A 13 1.26 22.34 -30.67
N HIS A 14 0.24 21.52 -30.99
CA HIS A 14 -1.00 21.47 -30.24
C HIS A 14 -0.77 20.92 -28.83
N ARG A 15 0.01 19.84 -28.69
CA ARG A 15 0.45 19.33 -27.37
C ARG A 15 1.29 20.34 -26.60
N SER A 16 2.23 21.03 -27.26
CA SER A 16 3.06 22.08 -26.65
C SER A 16 2.21 23.26 -26.17
N ASN A 17 1.26 23.71 -26.99
CA ASN A 17 0.36 24.81 -26.66
C ASN A 17 -0.64 24.43 -25.57
N MET A 18 -1.19 23.21 -25.59
CA MET A 18 -2.00 22.70 -24.48
C MET A 18 -1.18 22.59 -23.19
N THR A 19 0.09 22.17 -23.27
CA THR A 19 0.97 22.09 -22.09
C THR A 19 1.27 23.49 -21.55
N LYS A 20 1.53 24.48 -22.43
CA LYS A 20 1.73 25.89 -22.06
C LYS A 20 0.46 26.53 -21.49
N ALA A 21 -0.71 26.25 -22.06
CA ALA A 21 -2.00 26.72 -21.55
C ALA A 21 -2.34 26.09 -20.19
N ARG A 22 -2.13 24.77 -20.03
CA ARG A 22 -2.27 24.08 -18.74
C ARG A 22 -1.32 24.63 -17.68
N ARG A 23 -0.08 24.96 -18.03
CA ARG A 23 0.88 25.61 -17.10
C ARG A 23 0.41 26.96 -16.55
N LYS A 24 -0.49 27.67 -17.24
CA LYS A 24 -1.09 28.92 -16.72
C LYS A 24 -2.18 28.68 -15.67
N ILE A 25 -2.71 27.46 -15.61
CA ILE A 25 -3.83 27.06 -14.73
C ILE A 25 -3.33 26.19 -13.56
N ILE A 26 -2.23 25.44 -13.77
CA ILE A 26 -1.61 24.64 -12.71
C ILE A 26 -1.00 25.59 -11.67
N PRO A 27 -1.33 25.45 -10.37
CA PRO A 27 -0.76 26.26 -9.33
C PRO A 27 0.76 26.13 -9.27
N VAL A 28 1.43 27.11 -8.67
CA VAL A 28 2.87 27.06 -8.42
C VAL A 28 3.18 25.77 -7.65
N ILE A 29 4.22 25.04 -8.08
CA ILE A 29 4.64 23.83 -7.38
C ILE A 29 5.21 24.27 -6.02
N PRO A 30 4.63 23.82 -4.90
CA PRO A 30 5.04 24.27 -3.59
C PRO A 30 6.41 23.70 -3.22
N SER A 31 7.29 24.56 -2.70
CA SER A 31 8.61 24.18 -2.20
C SER A 31 8.59 23.65 -0.76
N THR A 32 7.51 23.92 -0.02
CA THR A 32 7.30 23.48 1.37
C THR A 32 5.97 22.76 1.49
N VAL A 33 5.66 22.19 2.67
CA VAL A 33 4.33 21.61 2.94
C VAL A 33 3.26 22.67 3.24
N MET A 34 3.67 23.94 3.40
CA MET A 34 2.81 25.08 3.72
C MET A 34 2.29 25.70 2.42
N PHE A 35 1.23 25.13 1.89
CA PHE A 35 0.55 25.63 0.70
C PHE A 35 -0.95 25.34 0.76
N GLU A 36 -1.74 26.23 0.18
CA GLU A 36 -3.18 26.01 0.02
C GLU A 36 -3.42 25.05 -1.15
N ILE A 37 -4.34 24.09 -0.94
CA ILE A 37 -4.79 23.18 -1.99
C ILE A 37 -5.98 23.86 -2.66
N PRO A 38 -5.94 24.21 -3.96
CA PRO A 38 -7.09 24.80 -4.61
C PRO A 38 -8.27 23.83 -4.65
N GLU A 39 -9.50 24.35 -4.67
CA GLU A 39 -10.75 23.58 -4.62
C GLU A 39 -10.79 22.42 -5.63
N LEU A 40 -10.36 22.65 -6.88
CA LEU A 40 -10.28 21.61 -7.92
C LEU A 40 -9.47 20.38 -7.51
N TYR A 41 -8.48 20.54 -6.63
CA TYR A 41 -7.63 19.45 -6.11
C TYR A 41 -8.15 18.86 -4.80
N GLN A 42 -9.18 19.46 -4.19
CA GLN A 42 -9.86 18.93 -3.02
C GLN A 42 -11.06 18.05 -3.39
N GLN A 43 -11.46 18.05 -4.66
CA GLN A 43 -12.67 17.36 -5.15
C GLN A 43 -12.35 16.15 -6.06
N THR A 44 -13.33 15.28 -6.29
CA THR A 44 -13.28 14.25 -7.33
C THR A 44 -13.44 14.89 -8.72
N LEU A 45 -13.27 14.12 -9.80
CA LEU A 45 -13.57 14.61 -11.15
C LEU A 45 -15.07 14.85 -11.39
N SER A 46 -15.92 14.37 -10.48
CA SER A 46 -17.36 14.60 -10.43
C SER A 46 -17.76 15.76 -9.49
N ASN A 47 -16.78 16.51 -8.95
CA ASN A 47 -16.95 17.64 -8.03
C ASN A 47 -17.48 17.27 -6.62
N GLU A 48 -17.26 16.04 -6.17
CA GLU A 48 -17.57 15.62 -4.80
C GLU A 48 -16.37 15.86 -3.88
N GLN A 49 -16.58 15.98 -2.57
CA GLN A 49 -15.48 16.12 -1.61
C GLN A 49 -14.54 14.89 -1.71
N PHE A 50 -13.24 15.14 -1.82
CA PHE A 50 -12.24 14.07 -1.95
C PHE A 50 -11.09 14.21 -0.95
N LEU A 51 -10.66 15.44 -0.63
CA LEU A 51 -9.73 15.69 0.46
C LEU A 51 -10.49 15.66 1.79
N THR A 52 -10.46 14.54 2.51
CA THR A 52 -11.24 14.36 3.75
C THR A 52 -10.51 14.88 4.97
N SER A 53 -9.18 14.98 4.93
CA SER A 53 -8.40 15.51 6.05
C SER A 53 -7.15 16.25 5.59
N ASP A 54 -6.93 17.42 6.18
CA ASP A 54 -5.73 18.24 6.01
C ASP A 54 -5.24 18.71 7.39
N LEU A 55 -4.26 17.98 7.94
CA LEU A 55 -3.87 18.08 9.34
C LEU A 55 -2.40 18.47 9.50
N PHE A 56 -2.11 19.44 10.38
CA PHE A 56 -0.75 19.81 10.77
C PHE A 56 -0.44 19.33 12.19
N LEU A 57 0.57 18.46 12.35
CA LEU A 57 0.90 17.82 13.65
C LEU A 57 1.83 18.64 14.54
N LYS A 58 2.70 19.47 13.96
CA LYS A 58 3.67 20.32 14.67
C LYS A 58 3.95 21.58 13.88
N CYS A 59 3.65 22.76 14.45
CA CYS A 59 4.04 24.10 13.96
C CYS A 59 4.20 24.22 12.42
N GLY A 60 3.26 23.71 11.63
CA GLY A 60 3.27 23.77 10.16
C GLY A 60 4.26 22.88 9.40
N GLN A 61 5.10 22.05 10.05
CA GLN A 61 6.15 21.29 9.34
C GLN A 61 5.78 19.84 8.98
N ASP A 62 4.96 19.19 9.80
CA ASP A 62 4.46 17.84 9.54
C ASP A 62 2.98 17.95 9.13
N ARG A 63 2.68 17.74 7.84
CA ARG A 63 1.32 17.79 7.28
C ARG A 63 0.87 16.38 6.86
N ILE A 64 -0.36 16.01 7.19
CA ILE A 64 -1.05 14.80 6.70
C ILE A 64 -2.16 15.24 5.76
N LEU A 65 -2.23 14.63 4.58
CA LEU A 65 -3.38 14.75 3.69
C LEU A 65 -4.02 13.39 3.51
N VAL A 66 -5.34 13.30 3.60
CA VAL A 66 -6.11 12.08 3.35
C VAL A 66 -7.09 12.35 2.22
N PHE A 67 -7.00 11.55 1.16
CA PHE A 67 -7.92 11.60 0.03
C PHE A 67 -8.74 10.31 -0.04
N ALA A 68 -10.06 10.45 0.06
CA ALA A 68 -11.05 9.39 -0.09
C ALA A 68 -12.41 10.02 -0.39
N SER A 69 -13.23 9.38 -1.22
CA SER A 69 -14.65 9.74 -1.35
C SER A 69 -15.49 9.02 -0.28
N ASP A 70 -16.71 9.50 -0.04
CA ASP A 70 -17.65 8.86 0.89
C ASP A 70 -17.90 7.39 0.53
N GLN A 71 -18.03 7.06 -0.77
CA GLN A 71 -18.19 5.67 -1.23
C GLN A 71 -16.97 4.80 -0.88
N GLN A 72 -15.76 5.35 -0.99
CA GLN A 72 -14.54 4.63 -0.61
C GLN A 72 -14.45 4.43 0.90
N LEU A 73 -14.79 5.43 1.70
CA LEU A 73 -14.81 5.34 3.15
C LEU A 73 -15.88 4.36 3.65
N GLU A 74 -17.08 4.37 3.06
CA GLU A 74 -18.13 3.40 3.36
C GLU A 74 -17.62 1.98 3.12
N LEU A 75 -17.03 1.74 1.95
CA LEU A 75 -16.43 0.44 1.63
C LEU A 75 -15.30 0.06 2.60
N LEU A 76 -14.46 1.02 3.02
CA LEU A 76 -13.42 0.81 4.02
C LEU A 76 -14.01 0.31 5.34
N PHE A 77 -15.04 0.97 5.86
CA PHE A 77 -15.61 0.68 7.18
C PHE A 77 -16.48 -0.57 7.20
N GLU A 78 -17.02 -0.98 6.06
CA GLU A 78 -17.81 -2.22 5.91
C GLU A 78 -16.96 -3.46 5.60
N SER A 79 -15.69 -3.27 5.24
CA SER A 79 -14.83 -4.38 4.82
C SER A 79 -14.32 -5.21 6.01
N ASP A 80 -14.46 -6.53 5.90
CA ASP A 80 -13.96 -7.49 6.87
C ASP A 80 -12.43 -7.51 6.95
N THR A 81 -11.73 -7.24 5.83
CA THR A 81 -10.26 -7.22 5.77
C THR A 81 -9.77 -5.93 5.12
N ILE A 82 -8.89 -5.21 5.81
CA ILE A 82 -8.22 -4.01 5.32
C ILE A 82 -6.74 -4.30 5.10
N PHE A 83 -6.19 -3.78 4.02
CA PHE A 83 -4.76 -3.84 3.71
C PHE A 83 -4.18 -2.43 3.75
N MET A 84 -3.09 -2.22 4.50
CA MET A 84 -2.47 -0.90 4.63
C MET A 84 -0.97 -0.97 4.32
N ASN A 85 -0.53 -0.30 3.26
CA ASN A 85 0.86 -0.36 2.77
C ASN A 85 1.41 1.04 2.43
N GLY A 86 2.66 1.29 2.79
CA GLY A 86 3.38 2.52 2.42
C GLY A 86 4.24 2.35 1.15
N THR A 87 4.23 3.35 0.25
CA THR A 87 5.06 3.39 -0.96
C THR A 87 5.87 4.71 -1.04
N PHE A 88 7.20 4.59 -1.22
CA PHE A 88 8.15 5.73 -1.13
C PHE A 88 8.42 6.41 -2.46
N ASP A 89 8.75 5.63 -3.50
CA ASP A 89 9.16 6.15 -4.81
C ASP A 89 8.05 6.97 -5.49
N THR A 90 6.80 6.77 -5.04
CA THR A 90 5.59 7.42 -5.54
C THR A 90 5.20 8.68 -4.77
N SER A 91 5.87 8.98 -3.65
CA SER A 91 5.51 10.12 -2.80
C SER A 91 5.92 11.44 -3.43
N PRO A 92 5.03 12.46 -3.45
CA PRO A 92 5.40 13.81 -3.81
C PRO A 92 6.57 14.31 -2.95
N ALA A 93 7.42 15.18 -3.50
CA ALA A 93 8.68 15.58 -2.88
C ALA A 93 8.55 16.13 -1.44
N ASN A 94 7.41 16.77 -1.13
CA ASN A 94 7.13 17.39 0.16
C ASN A 94 6.67 16.37 1.23
N PHE A 95 6.44 15.11 0.85
CA PHE A 95 5.98 14.04 1.74
C PHE A 95 6.94 12.86 1.70
N LYS A 96 7.05 12.14 2.82
CA LYS A 96 8.00 11.02 2.92
C LYS A 96 7.43 9.73 2.34
N GLN A 97 6.11 9.55 2.40
CA GLN A 97 5.46 8.35 1.89
C GLN A 97 4.01 8.62 1.46
N VAL A 98 3.56 7.85 0.47
CA VAL A 98 2.14 7.62 0.23
C VAL A 98 1.76 6.37 1.01
N TYR A 99 0.79 6.46 1.90
CA TYR A 99 0.24 5.34 2.63
C TYR A 99 -1.13 5.01 2.03
N LEU A 100 -1.22 3.83 1.44
CA LEU A 100 -2.37 3.39 0.66
C LEU A 100 -3.18 2.38 1.46
N ILE A 101 -4.46 2.65 1.60
CA ILE A 101 -5.42 1.74 2.23
C ILE A 101 -6.25 1.08 1.14
N HIS A 102 -6.31 -0.24 1.18
CA HIS A 102 -7.05 -1.06 0.22
C HIS A 102 -7.99 -2.01 0.95
N VAL A 103 -9.03 -2.41 0.24
CA VAL A 103 -9.88 -3.55 0.61
C VAL A 103 -9.96 -4.53 -0.54
N HIS A 104 -10.39 -5.76 -0.26
CA HIS A 104 -10.70 -6.73 -1.29
C HIS A 104 -12.21 -6.86 -1.47
N LYS A 105 -12.68 -6.76 -2.72
CA LYS A 105 -14.07 -7.05 -3.11
C LYS A 105 -14.03 -8.05 -4.26
N PHE A 106 -14.58 -9.25 -4.05
CA PHE A 106 -14.54 -10.37 -5.02
C PHE A 106 -13.15 -10.59 -5.67
N ASP A 107 -12.11 -10.78 -4.86
CA ASP A 107 -10.69 -10.93 -5.29
C ASP A 107 -10.03 -9.72 -5.96
N HIS A 108 -10.71 -8.57 -6.02
CA HIS A 108 -10.15 -7.33 -6.56
C HIS A 108 -9.75 -6.38 -5.43
N GLY A 109 -8.51 -5.91 -5.49
CA GLY A 109 -7.97 -4.93 -4.55
C GLY A 109 -8.36 -3.53 -4.99
N LEU A 110 -9.16 -2.87 -4.16
CA LEU A 110 -9.68 -1.53 -4.41
C LEU A 110 -8.98 -0.53 -3.49
N PRO A 111 -8.34 0.53 -4.02
CA PRO A 111 -7.81 1.61 -3.20
C PRO A 111 -8.98 2.42 -2.63
N VAL A 112 -9.01 2.57 -1.32
CA VAL A 112 -10.08 3.29 -0.61
C VAL A 112 -9.59 4.54 0.11
N ALA A 113 -8.29 4.67 0.34
CA ALA A 113 -7.72 5.94 0.78
C ALA A 113 -6.29 6.13 0.31
N PHE A 114 -5.96 7.36 -0.06
CA PHE A 114 -4.61 7.80 -0.39
C PHE A 114 -4.15 8.81 0.66
N CYS A 115 -3.19 8.42 1.50
CA CYS A 115 -2.72 9.27 2.59
C CYS A 115 -1.29 9.74 2.30
N LEU A 116 -1.05 11.05 2.30
CA LEU A 116 0.29 11.62 2.20
C LEU A 116 0.82 11.91 3.59
N LEU A 117 1.90 11.21 3.97
CA LEU A 117 2.45 11.28 5.33
C LEU A 117 3.83 11.97 5.34
N PRO A 118 4.12 12.81 6.34
CA PRO A 118 5.36 13.57 6.40
C PRO A 118 6.54 12.72 6.88
N ASN A 119 6.28 11.65 7.62
CA ASN A 119 7.29 10.74 8.16
C ASN A 119 6.67 9.37 8.55
N LYS A 120 7.48 8.48 9.12
CA LYS A 120 7.10 7.14 9.60
C LYS A 120 7.08 7.02 11.13
N ARG A 121 6.74 8.11 11.82
CA ARG A 121 6.74 8.10 13.29
C ARG A 121 5.39 7.63 13.79
N GLY A 122 5.40 6.98 14.95
CA GLY A 122 4.17 6.53 15.58
C GLY A 122 3.12 7.64 15.68
N LYS A 123 3.50 8.84 16.14
CA LYS A 123 2.59 10.01 16.21
C LYS A 123 1.87 10.34 14.89
N THR A 124 2.53 10.13 13.75
CA THR A 124 1.93 10.36 12.43
C THR A 124 0.90 9.29 12.09
N TYR A 125 1.20 8.02 12.38
CA TYR A 125 0.22 6.95 12.20
C TYR A 125 -0.94 7.06 13.17
N THR A 126 -0.70 7.43 14.44
CA THR A 126 -1.76 7.68 15.42
C THR A 126 -2.72 8.73 14.90
N ALA A 127 -2.20 9.88 14.46
CA ALA A 127 -3.03 10.93 13.91
C ALA A 127 -3.79 10.49 12.64
N LEU A 128 -3.17 9.70 11.76
CA LEU A 128 -3.88 9.14 10.60
C LEU A 128 -5.05 8.24 11.03
N MET A 129 -4.84 7.34 12.00
CA MET A 129 -5.89 6.45 12.47
C MET A 129 -7.01 7.22 13.18
N GLU A 130 -6.68 8.26 13.95
CA GLU A 130 -7.67 9.17 14.54
C GLU A 130 -8.50 9.88 13.47
N GLN A 131 -7.90 10.33 12.36
CA GLN A 131 -8.67 10.90 11.25
C GLN A 131 -9.63 9.89 10.63
N LEU A 132 -9.22 8.63 10.45
CA LEU A 132 -10.11 7.59 9.90
C LEU A 132 -11.27 7.26 10.86
N GLN A 133 -10.99 7.21 12.16
CA GLN A 133 -12.04 7.02 13.19
C GLN A 133 -13.01 8.19 13.21
N GLU A 134 -12.52 9.42 13.07
CA GLU A 134 -13.38 10.61 12.99
C GLU A 134 -14.27 10.57 11.74
N GLN A 135 -13.74 10.18 10.58
CA GLN A 135 -14.56 9.99 9.39
C GLN A 135 -15.63 8.91 9.58
N ALA A 136 -15.31 7.80 10.25
CA ALA A 136 -16.31 6.78 10.59
C ALA A 136 -17.42 7.34 11.49
N ASN A 137 -17.06 8.13 12.50
CA ASN A 137 -18.02 8.79 13.39
C ASN A 137 -18.94 9.76 12.64
N ILE A 138 -18.37 10.61 11.77
CA ILE A 138 -19.14 11.55 10.93
C ILE A 138 -20.15 10.81 10.06
N MET A 139 -19.77 9.66 9.50
CA MET A 139 -20.65 8.81 8.67
C MET A 139 -21.60 7.93 9.49
N GLY A 140 -21.55 7.98 10.82
CA GLY A 140 -22.34 7.09 11.70
C GLY A 140 -22.01 5.61 11.55
N LYS A 141 -20.79 5.27 11.11
CA LYS A 141 -20.29 3.91 10.91
C LYS A 141 -19.40 3.50 12.07
N GLN A 142 -19.32 2.20 12.33
CA GLN A 142 -18.31 1.62 13.22
C GLN A 142 -17.29 0.87 12.38
N VAL A 143 -16.00 1.07 12.64
CA VAL A 143 -14.96 0.29 11.95
C VAL A 143 -14.93 -1.12 12.53
N ASN A 144 -15.51 -2.08 11.80
CA ASN A 144 -15.75 -3.44 12.26
C ASN A 144 -14.88 -4.49 11.53
N SER A 145 -13.76 -4.08 10.96
CA SER A 145 -12.87 -5.00 10.25
C SER A 145 -12.39 -6.11 11.17
N LYS A 146 -12.52 -7.35 10.71
CA LYS A 146 -12.09 -8.55 11.42
C LYS A 146 -10.58 -8.73 11.35
N ARG A 147 -9.95 -8.22 10.29
CA ARG A 147 -8.51 -8.38 10.05
C ARG A 147 -7.89 -7.14 9.42
N ILE A 148 -6.75 -6.73 9.94
CA ILE A 148 -5.89 -5.70 9.33
C ILE A 148 -4.61 -6.37 8.86
N VAL A 149 -4.25 -6.17 7.59
CA VAL A 149 -3.05 -6.74 6.99
C VAL A 149 -2.08 -5.62 6.66
N THR A 150 -0.90 -5.62 7.27
CA THR A 150 0.15 -4.63 6.99
C THR A 150 1.51 -5.27 6.84
N ASP A 151 2.50 -4.44 6.54
CA ASP A 151 3.90 -4.80 6.71
C ASP A 151 4.26 -4.89 8.20
N TYR A 152 5.35 -5.59 8.50
CA TYR A 152 5.88 -5.75 9.86
C TYR A 152 6.66 -4.50 10.31
N GLU A 153 6.05 -3.31 10.22
CA GLU A 153 6.67 -2.05 10.67
C GLU A 153 6.46 -1.88 12.19
N PRO A 154 7.51 -1.98 13.03
CA PRO A 154 7.34 -2.05 14.49
C PRO A 154 6.66 -0.83 15.11
N GLY A 155 6.86 0.35 14.51
CA GLY A 155 6.21 1.58 14.97
C GLY A 155 4.72 1.70 14.62
N LEU A 156 4.23 0.86 13.72
CA LEU A 156 2.84 0.87 13.24
C LEU A 156 1.97 -0.15 13.99
N MET A 157 2.50 -1.33 14.33
CA MET A 157 1.72 -2.43 14.92
C MET A 157 0.98 -2.02 16.20
N PRO A 158 1.62 -1.40 17.21
CA PRO A 158 0.92 -1.02 18.44
C PRO A 158 -0.20 0.02 18.21
N ILE A 159 -0.06 0.83 17.15
CA ILE A 159 -1.04 1.87 16.81
C ILE A 159 -2.26 1.25 16.17
N LEU A 160 -2.07 0.24 15.32
CA LEU A 160 -3.17 -0.50 14.72
C LEU A 160 -3.93 -1.31 15.77
N GLU A 161 -3.23 -1.92 16.73
CA GLU A 161 -3.87 -2.58 17.87
C GLU A 161 -4.72 -1.62 18.70
N GLN A 162 -4.23 -0.39 18.91
CA GLN A 162 -5.00 0.65 19.60
C GLN A 162 -6.19 1.15 18.76
N ALA A 163 -6.01 1.32 17.45
CA ALA A 163 -7.02 1.86 16.55
C ALA A 163 -8.13 0.84 16.20
N PHE A 164 -7.77 -0.45 16.13
CA PHE A 164 -8.64 -1.56 15.75
C PHE A 164 -8.52 -2.72 16.76
N PRO A 165 -8.90 -2.52 18.03
CA PRO A 165 -8.61 -3.47 19.11
C PRO A 165 -9.33 -4.83 18.96
N LYS A 166 -10.37 -4.88 18.12
CA LYS A 166 -11.13 -6.12 17.83
C LYS A 166 -10.63 -6.84 16.58
N ALA A 167 -9.78 -6.21 15.78
CA ALA A 167 -9.28 -6.79 14.54
C ALA A 167 -8.06 -7.65 14.81
N LEU A 168 -7.97 -8.79 14.14
CA LEU A 168 -6.72 -9.56 14.08
C LEU A 168 -5.71 -8.78 13.25
N HIS A 169 -4.62 -8.34 13.87
CA HIS A 169 -3.50 -7.77 13.12
C HIS A 169 -2.64 -8.90 12.54
N SER A 170 -2.44 -8.86 11.23
CA SER A 170 -1.64 -9.84 10.50
C SER A 170 -0.61 -9.13 9.65
N GLY A 171 0.56 -9.75 9.51
CA GLY A 171 1.51 -9.41 8.48
C GLY A 171 1.10 -9.98 7.12
N CYS A 172 1.89 -9.67 6.09
CA CYS A 172 1.80 -10.31 4.78
C CYS A 172 2.80 -11.48 4.66
N MET A 173 2.38 -12.62 4.09
CA MET A 173 3.24 -13.78 3.84
C MET A 173 4.37 -13.49 2.84
N PHE A 174 4.15 -12.60 1.87
CA PHE A 174 5.20 -12.16 0.97
C PHE A 174 6.34 -11.49 1.74
N HIS A 175 6.03 -10.52 2.60
CA HIS A 175 7.02 -9.83 3.43
C HIS A 175 7.67 -10.76 4.47
N PHE A 176 6.92 -11.74 4.99
CA PHE A 176 7.47 -12.79 5.86
C PHE A 176 8.55 -13.62 5.14
N ASN A 177 8.22 -14.18 3.96
CA ASN A 177 9.16 -14.96 3.17
C ASN A 177 10.34 -14.10 2.68
N GLN A 178 10.07 -12.86 2.27
CA GLN A 178 11.09 -11.92 1.83
C GLN A 178 12.10 -11.60 2.93
N ALA A 179 11.67 -11.47 4.19
CA ALA A 179 12.60 -11.26 5.31
C ALA A 179 13.57 -12.44 5.49
N ILE A 180 13.08 -13.67 5.35
CA ILE A 180 13.90 -14.89 5.41
C ILE A 180 14.89 -14.91 4.24
N HIS A 181 14.43 -14.64 3.01
CA HIS A 181 15.32 -14.55 1.85
C HIS A 181 16.40 -13.47 1.99
N ARG A 182 16.04 -12.27 2.48
CA ARG A 182 17.02 -11.22 2.76
C ARG A 182 18.07 -11.69 3.77
N LYS A 183 17.66 -12.47 4.78
CA LYS A 183 18.59 -13.04 5.75
C LYS A 183 19.50 -14.10 5.13
N ILE A 184 18.97 -14.99 4.28
CA ILE A 184 19.77 -15.96 3.51
C ILE A 184 20.85 -15.23 2.71
N THR A 185 20.49 -14.15 2.02
CA THR A 185 21.44 -13.33 1.28
C THR A 185 22.47 -12.65 2.19
N ALA A 186 22.04 -12.09 3.32
CA ALA A 186 22.93 -11.44 4.27
C ALA A 186 23.92 -12.40 4.94
N LEU A 187 23.60 -13.69 4.98
CA LEU A 187 24.48 -14.76 5.47
C LEU A 187 25.34 -15.38 4.35
N SER A 188 25.33 -14.79 3.15
CA SER A 188 26.04 -15.31 1.97
C SER A 188 25.62 -16.72 1.54
N LEU A 189 24.42 -17.17 1.93
CA LEU A 189 23.88 -18.49 1.61
C LEU A 189 23.14 -18.53 0.25
N SER A 190 23.13 -17.43 -0.51
CA SER A 190 22.39 -17.33 -1.78
C SER A 190 22.80 -18.41 -2.79
N ASN A 191 24.10 -18.70 -2.90
CA ASN A 191 24.58 -19.68 -3.88
C ASN A 191 24.12 -21.10 -3.51
N ASP A 192 24.23 -21.47 -2.24
CA ASP A 192 23.77 -22.76 -1.73
C ASP A 192 22.25 -22.90 -1.87
N TYR A 193 21.49 -21.85 -1.53
CA TYR A 193 20.04 -21.84 -1.70
C TYR A 193 19.61 -22.09 -3.16
N LEU A 194 20.36 -21.56 -4.13
CA LEU A 194 20.05 -21.73 -5.57
C LEU A 194 20.42 -23.12 -6.09
N HIS A 195 21.58 -23.67 -5.68
CA HIS A 195 22.16 -24.85 -6.31
C HIS A 195 22.13 -26.12 -5.44
N ASN A 196 21.75 -26.03 -4.17
CA ASN A 196 21.63 -27.16 -3.25
C ASN A 196 20.16 -27.35 -2.82
N GLU A 197 19.54 -28.41 -3.35
CA GLU A 197 18.14 -28.75 -3.09
C GLU A 197 17.85 -28.99 -1.60
N SER A 198 18.72 -29.72 -0.90
CA SER A 198 18.56 -29.98 0.54
C SER A 198 18.54 -28.68 1.36
N ILE A 199 19.43 -27.73 1.05
CA ILE A 199 19.45 -26.43 1.73
C ILE A 199 18.19 -25.63 1.42
N ARG A 200 17.75 -25.62 0.16
CA ARG A 200 16.52 -24.94 -0.26
C ARG A 200 15.28 -25.50 0.43
N ASP A 201 15.17 -26.82 0.54
CA ASP A 201 14.04 -27.49 1.19
C ASP A 201 14.00 -27.17 2.69
N GLN A 202 15.14 -27.18 3.36
CA GLN A 202 15.22 -26.79 4.77
C GLN A 202 14.86 -25.31 5.01
N CYS A 203 15.29 -24.41 4.11
CA CYS A 203 14.85 -23.01 4.14
C CYS A 203 13.33 -22.90 3.92
N SER A 204 12.76 -23.74 3.04
CA SER A 204 11.33 -23.78 2.77
C SER A 204 10.54 -24.32 3.96
N GLN A 205 11.07 -25.30 4.70
CA GLN A 205 10.47 -25.81 5.92
C GLN A 205 10.28 -24.71 6.98
N LEU A 206 11.25 -23.79 7.11
CA LEU A 206 11.10 -22.61 7.98
C LEU A 206 9.96 -21.69 7.52
N MET A 207 9.80 -21.50 6.21
CA MET A 207 8.71 -20.68 5.67
C MET A 207 7.34 -21.37 5.88
N ILE A 208 7.28 -22.69 5.75
CA ILE A 208 6.07 -23.51 5.94
C ILE A 208 5.56 -23.46 7.38
N LEU A 209 6.38 -23.14 8.38
CA LEU A 209 5.91 -22.92 9.75
C LEU A 209 4.80 -21.86 9.84
N SER A 210 4.76 -20.92 8.90
CA SER A 210 3.66 -19.95 8.81
C SER A 210 2.33 -20.54 8.35
N LEU A 211 2.28 -21.79 7.88
CA LEU A 211 1.09 -22.40 7.27
C LEU A 211 0.50 -23.56 8.09
N ILE A 212 1.19 -23.97 9.16
CA ILE A 212 0.75 -25.06 10.03
C ILE A 212 -0.08 -24.52 11.22
N PRO A 213 -0.86 -25.38 11.89
CA PRO A 213 -1.59 -24.97 13.10
C PRO A 213 -0.68 -24.28 14.12
N ILE A 214 -1.13 -23.17 14.70
CA ILE A 214 -0.33 -22.33 15.61
C ILE A 214 0.25 -23.16 16.78
N ASN A 215 -0.54 -24.07 17.33
CA ASN A 215 -0.14 -24.94 18.44
C ASN A 215 0.96 -25.96 18.07
N GLU A 216 1.22 -26.19 16.78
CA GLU A 216 2.29 -27.07 16.30
C GLU A 216 3.59 -26.32 15.98
N VAL A 217 3.54 -24.99 15.84
CA VAL A 217 4.67 -24.17 15.37
C VAL A 217 5.94 -24.40 16.20
N GLU A 218 5.84 -24.28 17.52
CA GLU A 218 7.02 -24.43 18.38
C GLU A 218 7.59 -25.85 18.36
N ASN A 219 6.71 -26.86 18.31
CA ASN A 219 7.13 -28.27 18.29
C ASN A 219 7.82 -28.61 16.97
N GLN A 220 7.28 -28.16 15.84
CA GLN A 220 7.94 -28.35 14.54
C GLN A 220 9.24 -27.54 14.46
N PHE A 221 9.29 -26.32 15.00
CA PHE A 221 10.53 -25.55 15.05
C PHE A 221 11.62 -26.27 15.86
N LYS A 222 11.31 -26.84 17.03
CA LYS A 222 12.25 -27.65 17.83
C LYS A 222 12.81 -28.84 17.04
N ARG A 223 11.99 -29.51 16.22
CA ARG A 223 12.45 -30.58 15.32
C ARG A 223 13.41 -30.06 14.26
N LEU A 224 13.09 -28.92 13.63
CA LEU A 224 13.98 -28.27 12.66
C LEU A 224 15.34 -27.93 13.25
N GLN A 225 15.41 -27.51 14.52
CA GLN A 225 16.69 -27.25 15.19
C GLN A 225 17.61 -28.47 15.30
N ILE A 226 17.05 -29.69 15.25
CA ILE A 226 17.81 -30.95 15.35
C ILE A 226 18.25 -31.43 13.96
N ILE A 227 17.36 -31.33 12.96
CA ILE A 227 17.56 -31.97 11.65
C ILE A 227 18.20 -31.04 10.61
N MET A 228 18.15 -29.73 10.80
CA MET A 228 18.70 -28.79 9.83
C MET A 228 20.23 -28.80 9.83
N SER A 229 20.81 -28.60 8.65
CA SER A 229 22.24 -28.50 8.42
C SER A 229 22.88 -27.44 9.30
N THR A 230 24.06 -27.74 9.85
CA THR A 230 24.82 -26.80 10.70
C THR A 230 25.16 -25.49 9.99
N SER A 231 25.30 -25.50 8.66
CA SER A 231 25.49 -24.30 7.83
C SER A 231 24.31 -23.32 7.88
N LEU A 232 23.11 -23.77 8.29
CA LEU A 232 21.93 -22.93 8.48
C LEU A 232 21.74 -22.46 9.93
N GLY A 233 22.71 -22.70 10.82
CA GLY A 233 22.62 -22.36 12.24
C GLY A 233 22.29 -20.88 12.51
N ASP A 234 22.94 -19.96 11.79
CA ASP A 234 22.68 -18.52 11.94
C ASP A 234 21.30 -18.10 11.42
N LEU A 235 20.78 -18.78 10.38
CA LEU A 235 19.43 -18.55 9.88
C LEU A 235 18.39 -19.05 10.89
N LEU A 236 18.62 -20.22 11.48
CA LEU A 236 17.80 -20.77 12.55
C LEU A 236 17.77 -19.85 13.79
N LEU A 237 18.93 -19.36 14.21
CA LEU A 237 19.03 -18.43 15.33
C LEU A 237 18.29 -17.11 15.04
N TYR A 238 18.41 -16.60 13.81
CA TYR A 238 17.64 -15.45 13.37
C TYR A 238 16.13 -15.70 13.42
N PHE A 239 15.66 -16.83 12.88
CA PHE A 239 14.23 -17.17 12.88
C PHE A 239 13.71 -17.28 14.32
N LYS A 240 14.44 -17.98 15.20
CA LYS A 240 14.12 -18.12 16.63
C LYS A 240 13.89 -16.76 17.29
N ARG A 241 14.82 -15.81 17.11
CA ARG A 241 14.71 -14.47 17.70
C ARG A 241 13.56 -13.67 17.13
N GLN A 242 13.36 -13.70 15.82
CA GLN A 242 12.43 -12.82 15.12
C GLN A 242 10.99 -13.33 15.07
N ARG A 243 10.77 -14.64 15.22
CA ARG A 243 9.48 -15.29 15.00
C ARG A 243 9.00 -16.13 16.17
N ILE A 244 9.90 -16.69 16.99
CA ILE A 244 9.50 -17.52 18.12
C ILE A 244 9.42 -16.75 19.43
N TYR A 245 10.39 -15.87 19.72
CA TYR A 245 10.46 -15.26 21.06
C TYR A 245 9.88 -13.85 21.20
N ASP A 246 10.32 -12.81 20.46
CA ASP A 246 10.07 -11.46 21.02
C ASP A 246 9.66 -10.35 20.06
N VAL A 247 9.75 -10.51 18.75
CA VAL A 247 9.57 -9.36 17.84
C VAL A 247 8.17 -9.28 17.24
N VAL A 248 7.58 -10.42 16.91
CA VAL A 248 6.27 -10.49 16.24
C VAL A 248 5.50 -11.71 16.75
N PRO A 249 4.27 -11.54 17.28
CA PRO A 249 3.44 -12.65 17.73
C PRO A 249 3.21 -13.70 16.63
N ILE A 250 3.12 -14.98 17.01
CA ILE A 250 2.94 -16.09 16.06
C ILE A 250 1.67 -15.91 15.23
N GLU A 251 0.61 -15.46 15.87
CA GLU A 251 -0.71 -15.15 15.30
C GLU A 251 -0.60 -14.14 14.15
N MET A 252 0.35 -13.21 14.21
CA MET A 252 0.51 -12.16 13.21
C MET A 252 1.20 -12.67 11.94
N TRP A 253 2.11 -13.63 12.04
CA TRP A 253 2.82 -14.19 10.89
C TRP A 253 2.37 -15.61 10.51
N ASN A 254 1.38 -16.17 11.20
CA ASN A 254 0.74 -17.44 10.86
C ASN A 254 -0.48 -17.21 9.95
N PHE A 255 -0.53 -17.96 8.86
CA PHE A 255 -1.52 -17.88 7.79
C PHE A 255 -2.30 -19.19 7.63
N HIS A 256 -2.29 -20.05 8.65
CA HIS A 256 -3.11 -21.26 8.68
C HIS A 256 -4.60 -20.87 8.65
N ASN A 257 -5.37 -21.47 7.71
CA ASN A 257 -6.78 -21.16 7.47
C ASN A 257 -7.09 -19.68 7.16
N VAL A 258 -6.15 -19.01 6.49
CA VAL A 258 -6.33 -17.63 6.03
C VAL A 258 -6.54 -17.58 4.50
N ASP A 259 -7.63 -16.98 4.05
CA ASP A 259 -8.02 -16.89 2.62
C ASP A 259 -7.24 -15.81 1.84
N HIS A 260 -6.64 -14.83 2.53
CA HIS A 260 -5.78 -13.80 1.94
C HIS A 260 -4.42 -13.72 2.67
N ARG A 261 -3.51 -14.63 2.31
CA ARG A 261 -2.18 -14.75 2.94
C ARG A 261 -1.16 -13.76 2.40
N THR A 262 -1.33 -13.36 1.14
CA THR A 262 -0.49 -12.38 0.46
C THR A 262 -1.29 -11.12 0.14
N ASN A 263 -0.61 -9.99 0.12
CA ASN A 263 -1.10 -8.69 -0.35
C ASN A 263 -0.89 -8.53 -1.88
N ASN A 264 -0.82 -9.64 -2.64
CA ASN A 264 -0.43 -9.63 -4.06
C ASN A 264 -1.24 -8.64 -4.89
N THR A 265 -2.53 -8.48 -4.59
CA THR A 265 -3.41 -7.56 -5.30
C THR A 265 -3.07 -6.11 -4.98
N SER A 266 -2.82 -5.77 -3.71
CA SER A 266 -2.32 -4.46 -3.29
C SER A 266 -0.91 -4.18 -3.84
N GLU A 267 -0.02 -5.18 -3.91
CA GLU A 267 1.31 -5.02 -4.50
C GLU A 267 1.24 -4.80 -6.01
N ALA A 268 0.41 -5.57 -6.70
CA ALA A 268 0.16 -5.37 -8.13
C ALA A 268 -0.41 -3.97 -8.40
N TYR A 269 -1.33 -3.50 -7.55
CA TYR A 269 -1.83 -2.14 -7.60
C TYR A 269 -0.69 -1.13 -7.40
N ASN A 270 0.12 -1.28 -6.35
CA ASN A 270 1.23 -0.37 -6.03
C ASN A 270 2.25 -0.30 -7.18
N LEU A 271 2.59 -1.44 -7.77
CA LEU A 271 3.47 -1.51 -8.94
C LEU A 271 2.86 -0.79 -10.15
N ARG A 272 1.57 -1.00 -10.42
CA ARG A 272 0.85 -0.30 -11.48
C ARG A 272 0.79 1.20 -11.22
N PHE A 273 0.48 1.61 -10.00
CA PHE A 273 0.40 3.00 -9.58
C PHE A 273 1.76 3.71 -9.75
N ALA A 274 2.85 3.05 -9.33
CA ALA A 274 4.21 3.54 -9.56
C ALA A 274 4.55 3.63 -11.06
N ALA A 275 4.13 2.65 -11.86
CA ALA A 275 4.35 2.66 -13.30
C ALA A 275 3.60 3.81 -13.99
N ILE A 276 2.35 4.09 -13.60
CA ILE A 276 1.55 5.18 -14.17
C ILE A 276 2.15 6.55 -13.81
N LEU A 277 2.61 6.73 -12.56
CA LEU A 277 3.28 7.95 -12.14
C LEU A 277 4.50 8.29 -13.03
N SER A 278 5.15 7.28 -13.62
CA SER A 278 6.21 7.40 -14.63
C SER A 278 7.44 8.24 -14.19
N ARG A 279 7.50 8.68 -12.93
CA ARG A 279 8.54 9.51 -12.35
C ARG A 279 8.70 9.17 -10.87
N LYS A 280 9.95 9.08 -10.41
CA LYS A 280 10.25 9.09 -8.98
C LYS A 280 9.95 10.49 -8.44
N HIS A 281 9.17 10.57 -7.37
CA HIS A 281 8.75 11.82 -6.73
C HIS A 281 8.00 12.80 -7.66
N PRO A 282 6.71 12.55 -7.97
CA PRO A 282 5.90 13.49 -8.74
C PRO A 282 5.73 14.84 -8.02
N ASN A 283 5.37 15.89 -8.76
CA ASN A 283 4.86 17.09 -8.09
C ASN A 283 3.46 16.81 -7.52
N ILE A 284 3.09 17.54 -6.47
CA ILE A 284 1.83 17.31 -5.74
C ILE A 284 0.59 17.43 -6.63
N TRP A 285 0.54 18.38 -7.57
CA TRP A 285 -0.62 18.59 -8.44
C TRP A 285 -0.84 17.43 -9.40
N SER A 286 0.24 16.94 -10.03
CA SER A 286 0.18 15.74 -10.89
C SER A 286 -0.16 14.48 -10.10
N PHE A 287 0.28 14.38 -8.84
CA PHE A 287 -0.11 13.29 -7.96
C PHE A 287 -1.60 13.32 -7.65
N ILE A 288 -2.14 14.48 -7.24
CA ILE A 288 -3.57 14.63 -6.93
C ILE A 288 -4.43 14.32 -8.16
N GLN A 289 -4.05 14.83 -9.34
CA GLN A 289 -4.73 14.51 -10.59
C GLN A 289 -4.74 13.01 -10.91
N LEU A 290 -3.65 12.31 -10.60
CA LEU A 290 -3.60 10.86 -10.78
C LEU A 290 -4.57 10.15 -9.82
N ILE A 291 -4.58 10.49 -8.53
CA ILE A 291 -5.48 9.82 -7.58
C ILE A 291 -6.96 10.16 -7.85
N GLN A 292 -7.26 11.34 -8.41
CA GLN A 292 -8.58 11.68 -8.96
C GLN A 292 -8.96 10.75 -10.14
N CYS A 293 -8.01 10.42 -11.01
CA CYS A 293 -8.24 9.44 -12.09
C CYS A 293 -8.36 8.01 -11.56
N GLU A 294 -7.64 7.66 -10.49
CA GLU A 294 -7.79 6.36 -9.82
C GLU A 294 -9.13 6.24 -9.09
N HIS A 295 -9.68 7.33 -8.56
CA HIS A 295 -11.05 7.35 -8.01
C HIS A 295 -12.10 7.00 -9.08
N VAL A 296 -12.02 7.56 -10.28
CA VAL A 296 -12.91 7.17 -11.39
C VAL A 296 -12.79 5.67 -11.74
N ARG A 297 -11.57 5.12 -11.67
CA ARG A 297 -11.35 3.68 -11.87
C ARG A 297 -11.96 2.86 -10.75
N PHE A 298 -11.85 3.33 -9.51
CA PHE A 298 -12.51 2.71 -8.36
C PHE A 298 -14.02 2.65 -8.58
N GLU A 299 -14.67 3.76 -8.96
CA GLU A 299 -16.12 3.80 -9.21
C GLU A 299 -16.53 2.80 -10.28
N HIS A 300 -15.85 2.82 -11.43
CA HIS A 300 -16.14 1.89 -12.53
C HIS A 300 -15.95 0.43 -12.12
N THR A 301 -14.87 0.12 -11.41
CA THR A 301 -14.58 -1.23 -10.93
C THR A 301 -15.63 -1.65 -9.89
N SER A 302 -16.03 -0.78 -8.97
CA SER A 302 -17.06 -1.08 -7.97
C SER A 302 -18.40 -1.39 -8.62
N ILE A 303 -18.84 -0.58 -9.59
CA ILE A 303 -20.08 -0.82 -10.34
C ILE A 303 -20.02 -2.16 -11.10
N GLN A 304 -18.90 -2.47 -11.74
CA GLN A 304 -18.73 -3.76 -12.43
C GLN A 304 -18.83 -4.94 -11.45
N LEU A 305 -18.22 -4.82 -10.27
CA LEU A 305 -18.30 -5.85 -9.24
C LEU A 305 -19.72 -6.02 -8.69
N ASP A 306 -20.44 -4.92 -8.45
CA ASP A 306 -21.82 -4.94 -7.94
C ASP A 306 -22.81 -5.51 -8.96
N THR A 307 -22.55 -5.32 -10.25
CA THR A 307 -23.38 -5.85 -11.34
C THR A 307 -22.98 -7.27 -11.77
N GLY A 308 -21.95 -7.86 -11.15
CA GLY A 308 -21.43 -9.18 -11.53
C GLY A 308 -20.76 -9.21 -12.92
N ALA A 309 -20.41 -8.05 -13.48
CA ALA A 309 -19.74 -7.95 -14.76
C ALA A 309 -18.30 -8.50 -14.67
N SER A 310 -17.88 -9.22 -15.71
CA SER A 310 -16.51 -9.75 -15.79
C SER A 310 -15.49 -8.62 -15.89
N ILE A 311 -14.61 -8.51 -14.90
CA ILE A 311 -13.49 -7.58 -14.94
C ILE A 311 -12.29 -8.28 -15.59
N PRO A 312 -11.70 -7.73 -16.67
CA PRO A 312 -10.53 -8.31 -17.30
C PRO A 312 -9.39 -8.44 -16.28
N LYS A 313 -8.92 -9.66 -16.00
CA LYS A 313 -7.70 -9.87 -15.22
C LYS A 313 -6.55 -9.15 -15.92
N GLN A 314 -5.88 -8.23 -15.24
CA GLN A 314 -4.70 -7.54 -15.79
C GLN A 314 -3.65 -8.60 -16.16
N SER A 315 -3.31 -8.68 -17.44
CA SER A 315 -2.36 -9.68 -17.92
C SER A 315 -0.96 -9.35 -17.42
N LYS A 316 -0.28 -10.33 -16.81
CA LYS A 316 1.17 -10.28 -16.58
C LYS A 316 1.89 -10.41 -17.92
N LYS A 317 1.92 -9.36 -18.76
CA LYS A 317 2.90 -9.15 -19.86
C LYS A 317 2.50 -7.96 -20.74
N GLN A 318 3.20 -6.84 -20.56
CA GLN A 318 3.81 -6.17 -21.70
C GLN A 318 5.27 -5.93 -21.31
N LYS A 319 6.16 -6.81 -21.81
CA LYS A 319 7.57 -6.45 -21.95
C LYS A 319 7.57 -5.22 -22.84
N LEU A 320 7.94 -4.06 -22.29
CA LEU A 320 8.32 -2.90 -23.08
C LEU A 320 9.43 -3.36 -24.03
N SER A 321 9.08 -3.47 -25.30
CA SER A 321 10.05 -3.57 -26.38
C SER A 321 10.94 -2.32 -26.31
N LYS A 322 12.24 -2.57 -26.44
CA LYS A 322 13.32 -1.59 -26.39
C LYS A 322 13.08 -0.36 -27.26
#